data_AF-A0A921QAN9-F1
#
_entry.id   AF-A0A921QAN9-F1
#
_cell.length_a   1.000
_cell.length_b   1.000
_cell.length_c   1.000
_cell.angle_alpha   90.00
_cell.angle_beta   90.00
_cell.angle_gamma   90.00
#
_symmetry.space_group_name_H-M   'P 1'
#
loop_
_entity.id
_entity.type
_entity.pdbx_description
1 polymer ?
#
loop_
_entity_poly.entity_id
_entity_poly.type
_entity_poly.pdbx_seq_one_letter_code
_entity_poly.pdbx_strand_id
1 'polypeptide(L)'
;MAADWSWARRAWEKWAAKHVGPSGKPIQAALLLNYDPSGPSRLLPVVAEQERTQLSALDMQPFLDFVKRGNLQTEFFSVGPNQYLVTSIHENWFCARCVNSIKSGGEGVIVMQIGAYLLVSMYDGSLASASQAMVAADQFAIQFNRRSH
;
A
#
# COMPACT_ATOMS: atom_id res chain seq x y z
N MET A 1 -15.25 14.10 -16.32
CA MET A 1 -15.81 12.73 -16.31
C MET A 1 -15.32 12.07 -15.04
N ALA A 2 -16.21 11.68 -14.12
CA ALA A 2 -15.81 10.86 -12.99
C ALA A 2 -15.35 9.51 -13.58
N ALA A 3 -14.05 9.18 -13.45
CA ALA A 3 -13.55 7.90 -13.92
C ALA A 3 -14.36 6.80 -13.21
N ASP A 4 -14.86 5.83 -13.97
CA ASP A 4 -15.61 4.70 -13.41
C ASP A 4 -14.63 3.80 -12.66
N TRP A 5 -14.55 3.97 -11.33
CA TRP A 5 -13.67 3.19 -10.45
C TRP A 5 -14.24 1.82 -10.09
N SER A 6 -15.42 1.45 -10.62
CA SER A 6 -16.08 0.18 -10.27
C SER A 6 -15.25 -1.04 -10.65
N TRP A 7 -14.48 -0.99 -11.74
CA TRP A 7 -13.58 -2.07 -12.14
C TRP A 7 -12.42 -2.23 -11.14
N ALA A 8 -11.84 -1.13 -10.68
CA ALA A 8 -10.74 -1.11 -9.72
C ALA A 8 -11.21 -1.65 -8.38
N ARG A 9 -12.43 -1.27 -7.96
CA ARG A 9 -13.08 -1.79 -6.76
C ARG A 9 -13.34 -3.30 -6.85
N ARG A 10 -13.86 -3.81 -7.97
CA ARG A 10 -14.06 -5.25 -8.17
C ARG A 10 -12.74 -6.03 -8.19
N ALA A 11 -11.71 -5.48 -8.82
CA ALA A 11 -10.37 -6.10 -8.84
C ALA A 11 -9.78 -6.15 -7.42
N TRP A 12 -9.91 -5.06 -6.68
CA TRP A 12 -9.55 -4.97 -5.27
C TRP A 12 -10.26 -6.04 -4.44
N GLU A 13 -11.60 -6.08 -4.46
CA GLU A 13 -12.39 -6.99 -3.62
C GLU A 13 -12.03 -8.45 -3.89
N LYS A 14 -11.87 -8.83 -5.16
CA LYS A 14 -11.47 -10.18 -5.56
C LYS A 14 -10.08 -10.56 -5.05
N TRP A 15 -9.13 -9.63 -5.08
CA TRP A 15 -7.77 -9.86 -4.60
C TRP A 15 -7.69 -9.85 -3.07
N ALA A 16 -8.32 -8.86 -2.43
CA ALA A 16 -8.30 -8.65 -0.99
C ALA A 16 -8.89 -9.86 -0.25
N ALA A 17 -10.00 -10.43 -0.75
CA ALA A 17 -10.59 -11.65 -0.18
C ALA A 17 -9.61 -12.85 -0.13
N LYS A 18 -8.64 -12.90 -1.04
CA LYS A 18 -7.66 -13.99 -1.12
C LYS A 18 -6.39 -13.73 -0.33
N HIS A 19 -5.93 -12.48 -0.25
CA HIS A 19 -4.58 -12.16 0.21
C HIS A 19 -4.51 -11.30 1.47
N VAL A 20 -5.62 -10.66 1.86
CA VAL A 20 -5.63 -9.70 2.96
C VAL A 20 -6.49 -10.21 4.10
N GLY A 21 -5.96 -10.24 5.33
CA GLY A 21 -6.70 -10.70 6.49
C GLY A 21 -5.84 -10.97 7.74
N PRO A 22 -6.49 -11.13 8.90
CA PRO A 22 -5.80 -11.20 10.19
C PRO A 22 -5.09 -12.54 10.47
N SER A 23 -5.40 -13.62 9.75
CA SER A 23 -4.81 -14.94 10.00
C SER A 23 -4.68 -15.76 8.72
N GLY A 24 -3.53 -16.40 8.53
CA GLY A 24 -3.22 -17.27 7.38
C GLY A 24 -3.12 -16.54 6.03
N LYS A 25 -3.14 -15.21 6.03
CA LYS A 25 -3.03 -14.37 4.85
C LYS A 25 -1.65 -13.71 4.81
N PRO A 26 -1.06 -13.53 3.61
CA PRO A 26 0.26 -12.91 3.47
C PRO A 26 0.26 -11.42 3.83
N ILE A 27 -0.89 -10.74 3.72
CA ILE A 27 -1.04 -9.31 3.99
C ILE A 27 -2.05 -9.16 5.12
N GLN A 28 -1.70 -8.40 6.15
CA GLN A 28 -2.58 -8.16 7.29
C GLN A 28 -3.65 -7.12 6.96
N ALA A 29 -3.23 -6.03 6.31
CA ALA A 29 -4.09 -4.94 5.89
C ALA A 29 -3.53 -4.29 4.62
N ALA A 30 -4.39 -3.69 3.82
CA ALA A 30 -3.97 -3.00 2.60
C ALA A 30 -4.87 -1.82 2.26
N LEU A 31 -4.30 -0.89 1.49
CA LEU A 31 -4.99 0.25 0.89
C LEU A 31 -4.68 0.33 -0.61
N LEU A 32 -5.67 0.72 -1.39
CA LEU A 32 -5.50 1.16 -2.77
C LEU A 32 -5.84 2.64 -2.86
N LEU A 33 -4.83 3.45 -3.16
CA LEU A 33 -4.94 4.90 -3.25
C LEU A 33 -4.91 5.31 -4.71
N ASN A 34 -5.77 6.25 -5.10
CA ASN A 34 -5.60 6.96 -6.37
C ASN A 34 -4.42 7.94 -6.19
N TYR A 35 -3.38 7.78 -6.98
CA TYR A 35 -2.17 8.58 -6.96
C TYR A 35 -1.85 9.02 -8.38
N ASP A 36 -2.32 10.20 -8.76
CA ASP A 36 -1.89 10.85 -10.00
C ASP A 36 -0.64 11.70 -9.70
N PRO A 37 0.57 11.27 -10.11
CA PRO A 37 1.79 12.05 -9.90
C PRO A 37 1.79 13.38 -10.69
N SER A 38 0.94 13.51 -11.71
CA SER A 38 0.79 14.71 -12.55
C SER A 38 -0.44 15.57 -12.21
N GLY A 39 -1.33 15.06 -11.37
CA GLY A 39 -2.62 15.66 -11.07
C GLY A 39 -2.55 16.72 -9.95
N PRO A 40 -3.46 17.71 -9.96
CA PRO A 40 -3.55 18.68 -8.88
C PRO A 40 -3.83 17.96 -7.55
N SER A 41 -3.16 18.39 -6.49
CA SER A 41 -3.24 17.83 -5.12
C SER A 41 -4.63 18.07 -4.50
N ARG A 42 -5.67 17.42 -5.03
CA ARG A 42 -6.99 17.36 -4.45
C ARG A 42 -7.07 16.08 -3.61
N LEU A 43 -7.79 16.16 -2.49
CA LEU A 43 -8.02 15.05 -1.55
C LEU A 43 -8.12 13.72 -2.31
N LEU A 44 -7.13 12.86 -2.10
CA LEU A 44 -7.03 11.61 -2.84
C LEU A 44 -8.12 10.66 -2.34
N PRO A 45 -9.00 10.14 -3.20
CA PRO A 45 -9.95 9.13 -2.77
C PRO A 45 -9.19 7.84 -2.46
N VAL A 46 -9.33 7.36 -1.22
CA VAL A 46 -9.06 5.96 -0.91
C VAL A 46 -10.02 5.15 -1.80
N VAL A 47 -9.47 4.47 -2.81
CA VAL A 47 -10.27 3.70 -3.78
C VAL A 47 -10.84 2.47 -3.07
N ALA A 48 -10.01 1.86 -2.22
CA ALA A 48 -10.45 0.80 -1.36
C ALA A 48 -9.52 0.59 -0.16
N GLU A 49 -10.12 0.13 0.92
CA GLU A 49 -9.50 -0.20 2.20
C GLU A 49 -10.13 -1.51 2.68
N GLN A 50 -9.36 -2.30 3.44
CA GLN A 50 -9.94 -3.41 4.17
C GLN A 50 -10.61 -2.90 5.45
N GLU A 51 -11.85 -3.35 5.71
CA GLU A 51 -12.81 -2.91 6.75
C GLU A 51 -12.28 -2.80 8.21
N ARG A 52 -11.06 -3.29 8.49
CA ARG A 52 -10.43 -3.24 9.82
C ARG A 52 -9.24 -2.28 9.94
N THR A 53 -8.73 -1.77 8.83
CA THR A 53 -7.89 -0.58 8.82
C THR A 53 -8.88 0.59 8.93
N GLN A 54 -8.72 1.42 9.96
CA GLN A 54 -9.44 2.70 10.08
C GLN A 54 -8.45 3.80 9.69
N LEU A 55 -7.97 3.79 8.45
CA LEU A 55 -7.03 4.79 7.95
C LEU A 55 -7.81 5.80 7.12
N SER A 56 -8.06 6.97 7.70
CA SER A 56 -8.73 8.04 6.97
C SER A 56 -7.80 8.59 5.87
N ALA A 57 -8.39 9.20 4.85
CA ALA A 57 -7.61 9.89 3.80
C ALA A 57 -6.66 10.96 4.37
N LEU A 58 -6.99 11.54 5.54
CA LEU A 58 -6.14 12.50 6.25
C LEU A 58 -4.90 11.85 6.87
N ASP A 59 -5.04 10.63 7.41
CA ASP A 59 -3.92 9.87 8.01
C ASP A 59 -2.88 9.47 6.96
N MET A 60 -3.28 9.43 5.68
CA MET A 60 -2.42 9.07 4.56
C MET A 60 -1.75 10.28 3.90
N GLN A 61 -2.15 11.52 4.23
CA GLN A 61 -1.58 12.73 3.61
C GLN A 61 -0.06 12.85 3.83
N PRO A 62 0.49 12.65 5.06
CA PRO A 62 1.93 12.72 5.28
C PRO A 62 2.72 11.68 4.48
N PHE A 63 2.17 10.47 4.35
CA PHE A 63 2.75 9.40 3.52
C PHE A 63 2.78 9.78 2.05
N LEU A 64 1.68 10.34 1.53
CA LEU A 64 1.58 10.74 0.13
C LEU A 64 2.53 11.89 -0.19
N ASP A 65 2.66 12.86 0.71
CA ASP A 65 3.62 13.96 0.55
C ASP A 65 5.06 13.42 0.55
N PHE A 66 5.36 12.41 1.38
CA PHE A 66 6.64 11.71 1.36
C PHE A 66 6.91 11.02 0.01
N VAL A 67 5.95 10.27 -0.53
CA VAL A 67 6.08 9.63 -1.85
C VAL A 67 6.29 10.66 -2.95
N LYS A 68 5.57 11.80 -2.91
CA LYS A 68 5.72 12.90 -3.89
C LYS A 68 7.07 13.59 -3.84
N ARG A 69 7.66 13.75 -2.65
CA ARG A 69 9.01 14.33 -2.50
C ARG A 69 10.09 13.45 -3.13
N GLY A 70 9.84 12.15 -3.29
CA GLY A 70 10.78 11.20 -3.89
C GLY A 70 12.04 10.93 -3.04
N ASN A 71 12.15 11.52 -1.85
CA ASN A 71 13.31 11.38 -0.97
C ASN A 71 13.21 10.14 -0.07
N LEU A 72 13.03 8.98 -0.69
CA LEU A 72 12.70 7.73 0.00
C LEU A 72 13.84 7.19 0.90
N GLN A 73 15.08 7.69 0.76
CA GLN A 73 16.26 7.10 1.40
C GLN A 73 16.57 7.63 2.81
N THR A 74 16.10 8.83 3.16
CA THR A 74 16.55 9.52 4.40
C THR A 74 15.45 9.87 5.38
N GLU A 75 14.18 9.68 5.01
CA GLU A 75 13.03 10.12 5.80
C GLU A 75 12.18 8.93 6.29
N PHE A 76 11.67 9.06 7.51
CA PHE A 76 10.59 8.21 8.00
C PHE A 76 9.26 8.73 7.46
N PHE A 77 8.31 7.81 7.26
CA PHE A 77 6.94 8.17 6.97
C PHE A 77 5.99 7.47 7.94
N SER A 78 4.81 8.05 8.10
CA SER A 78 3.77 7.48 8.97
C SER A 78 2.65 6.88 8.14
N VAL A 79 2.16 5.72 8.57
CA VAL A 79 0.87 5.15 8.13
C VAL A 79 0.05 4.91 9.38
N GLY A 80 -0.96 5.76 9.61
CA GLY A 80 -1.66 5.82 10.88
C GLY A 80 -0.70 6.13 12.04
N PRO A 81 -0.76 5.39 13.17
CA PRO A 81 0.11 5.65 14.33
C PRO A 81 1.54 5.11 14.18
N ASN A 82 1.80 4.31 13.14
CA ASN A 82 3.07 3.61 12.96
C ASN A 82 4.04 4.42 12.08
N GLN A 83 5.31 4.45 12.47
CA GLN A 83 6.40 5.05 11.71
C GLN A 83 7.21 3.98 11.01
N TYR A 84 7.58 4.23 9.76
CA TYR A 84 8.26 3.29 8.89
C TYR A 84 9.56 3.88 8.34
N LEU A 85 10.59 3.06 8.31
CA LEU A 85 11.87 3.34 7.68
C LEU A 85 12.00 2.52 6.40
N VAL A 86 12.27 3.18 5.27
CA VAL A 86 12.51 2.50 3.99
C VAL A 86 13.80 1.67 4.08
N THR A 87 13.72 0.41 3.67
CA THR A 87 14.85 -0.54 3.71
C THR A 87 15.31 -0.97 2.32
N SER A 88 14.44 -0.87 1.31
CA SER A 88 14.75 -1.30 -0.06
C SER A 88 13.92 -0.50 -1.04
N ILE A 89 14.54 -0.02 -2.11
CA ILE A 89 13.90 0.80 -3.15
C ILE A 89 14.16 0.14 -4.49
N HIS A 90 13.11 0.02 -5.28
CA HIS A 90 13.11 -0.48 -6.65
C HIS A 90 12.37 0.52 -7.55
N GLU A 91 12.35 0.28 -8.86
CA GLU A 91 11.85 1.26 -9.86
C GLU A 91 10.42 1.74 -9.58
N ASN A 92 9.50 0.84 -9.21
CA ASN A 92 8.10 1.16 -8.96
C ASN A 92 7.59 0.66 -7.60
N TRP A 93 8.45 0.22 -6.71
CA TRP A 93 8.06 -0.20 -5.37
C TRP A 93 9.20 -0.04 -4.35
N PHE A 94 8.82 0.02 -3.08
CA PHE A 94 9.77 0.01 -1.98
C PHE A 94 9.21 -0.73 -0.77
N CYS A 95 10.12 -1.24 0.05
CA CYS A 95 9.83 -1.87 1.34
C CYS A 95 10.22 -0.92 2.46
N ALA A 96 9.43 -0.91 3.52
CA ALA A 96 9.76 -0.23 4.75
C ALA A 96 9.41 -1.09 5.98
N ARG A 97 10.16 -0.88 7.06
CA ARG A 97 9.99 -1.58 8.33
C ARG A 97 9.47 -0.63 9.39
N CYS A 98 8.50 -1.09 10.18
CA CYS A 98 7.97 -0.34 11.30
C CYS A 98 9.03 -0.21 12.38
N VAL A 99 9.29 1.01 12.85
CA VAL A 99 10.32 1.28 13.88
C VAL A 99 9.76 1.38 15.29
N ASN A 100 8.45 1.61 15.41
CA ASN A 100 7.75 1.69 16.69
C ASN A 100 6.77 0.53 16.92
N SER A 101 6.99 -0.62 16.25
CA SER A 101 6.14 -1.80 16.40
C SER A 101 6.29 -2.42 17.78
N ILE A 102 5.16 -2.81 18.37
CA ILE A 102 5.10 -3.61 19.60
C ILE A 102 5.09 -5.12 19.34
N LYS A 103 5.02 -5.55 18.06
CA LYS A 103 4.98 -6.98 17.69
C LYS A 103 6.39 -7.57 17.67
N SER A 104 6.58 -8.72 18.33
CA SER A 104 7.89 -9.38 18.44
C SER A 104 8.49 -9.84 17.10
N GLY A 105 7.64 -10.16 16.11
CA GLY A 105 8.07 -10.47 14.73
C GLY A 105 8.38 -9.24 13.87
N GLY A 106 8.11 -8.04 14.39
CA GLY A 106 8.11 -6.79 13.64
C GLY A 106 6.98 -6.70 12.60
N GLU A 107 6.92 -5.56 11.95
CA GLU A 107 5.92 -5.25 10.92
C GLU A 107 6.61 -4.52 9.77
N GLY A 108 6.01 -4.59 8.59
CA GLY A 108 6.48 -3.82 7.47
C GLY A 108 5.36 -3.44 6.51
N VAL A 109 5.73 -2.60 5.56
CA VAL A 109 4.86 -2.16 4.49
C VAL A 109 5.59 -2.28 3.17
N ILE A 110 4.87 -2.73 2.16
CA ILE A 110 5.28 -2.73 0.76
C ILE A 110 4.42 -1.69 0.06
N VAL A 111 5.06 -0.73 -0.58
CA VAL A 111 4.39 0.30 -1.36
C VAL A 111 4.73 0.07 -2.82
N MET A 112 3.71 -0.11 -3.66
CA MET A 112 3.87 -0.36 -5.08
C MET A 112 3.05 0.61 -5.91
N GLN A 113 3.69 1.24 -6.88
CA GLN A 113 3.04 2.10 -7.86
C GLN A 113 2.58 1.28 -9.06
N ILE A 114 1.29 1.44 -9.40
CA ILE A 114 0.60 0.74 -10.49
C ILE A 114 -0.11 1.80 -11.33
N GLY A 115 0.59 2.38 -12.30
CA GLY A 115 0.07 3.51 -13.08
C GLY A 115 -0.27 4.72 -12.18
N ALA A 116 -1.55 5.10 -12.17
CA ALA A 116 -2.10 6.17 -11.32
C ALA A 116 -2.60 5.69 -9.95
N TYR A 117 -2.07 4.57 -9.44
CA TYR A 117 -2.47 4.01 -8.15
C TYR A 117 -1.26 3.66 -7.29
N LEU A 118 -1.42 3.76 -5.98
CA LEU A 118 -0.51 3.21 -4.99
C LEU A 118 -1.20 2.08 -4.24
N LEU A 119 -0.61 0.89 -4.29
CA LEU A 119 -0.94 -0.21 -3.41
C LEU A 119 -0.05 -0.14 -2.17
N VAL A 120 -0.66 0.00 -1.00
CA VAL A 120 0.03 -0.03 0.30
C VAL A 120 -0.35 -1.32 0.99
N SER A 121 0.59 -2.25 1.16
CA SER A 121 0.38 -3.58 1.72
C SER A 121 1.15 -3.76 3.02
N MET A 122 0.44 -3.92 4.13
CA MET A 122 1.01 -4.09 5.47
C MET A 122 1.06 -5.57 5.87
N TYR A 123 2.17 -6.00 6.48
CA TYR A 123 2.38 -7.38 6.87
C TYR A 123 3.06 -7.51 8.24
N ASP A 124 2.80 -8.63 8.91
CA ASP A 124 3.41 -8.99 10.19
C ASP A 124 4.54 -10.00 9.99
N GLY A 125 5.63 -9.83 10.73
CA GLY A 125 6.79 -10.70 10.70
C GLY A 125 7.98 -10.10 9.96
N SER A 126 8.97 -10.95 9.67
CA SER A 126 10.28 -10.55 9.14
C SER A 126 10.40 -10.89 7.64
N LEU A 127 11.47 -11.57 7.24
CA LEU A 127 11.84 -11.81 5.85
C LEU A 127 10.86 -12.72 5.10
N ALA A 128 10.44 -13.82 5.73
CA ALA A 128 9.53 -14.79 5.11
C ALA A 128 8.15 -14.17 4.82
N SER A 129 7.58 -13.47 5.82
CA SER A 129 6.33 -12.73 5.66
C SER A 129 6.44 -11.62 4.61
N ALA A 130 7.53 -10.86 4.61
CA ALA A 130 7.78 -9.84 3.60
C ALA A 130 7.76 -10.42 2.17
N SER A 131 8.40 -11.58 1.99
CA SER A 131 8.46 -12.26 0.69
C SER A 131 7.06 -12.73 0.24
N GLN A 132 6.27 -13.29 1.15
CA GLN A 132 4.90 -13.71 0.86
C GLN A 132 3.98 -12.52 0.54
N ALA A 133 4.10 -11.43 1.30
CA ALA A 133 3.37 -10.18 1.05
C ALA A 133 3.74 -9.57 -0.31
N MET A 134 5.02 -9.61 -0.68
CA MET A 134 5.49 -9.12 -1.98
C MET A 134 4.93 -9.92 -3.14
N VAL A 135 4.91 -11.25 -3.05
CA VAL A 135 4.28 -12.11 -4.08
C VAL A 135 2.80 -11.78 -4.24
N ALA A 136 2.08 -11.57 -3.13
CA ALA A 136 0.68 -11.19 -3.18
C ALA A 136 0.44 -9.79 -3.79
N ALA A 137 1.30 -8.82 -3.48
CA ALA A 137 1.26 -7.47 -4.04
C ALA A 137 1.56 -7.46 -5.55
N ASP A 138 2.59 -8.20 -5.98
CA ASP A 138 2.96 -8.34 -7.39
C ASP A 138 1.84 -8.99 -8.21
N GLN A 139 1.22 -10.05 -7.67
CA GLN A 139 0.05 -10.67 -8.30
C GLN A 139 -1.12 -9.69 -8.48
N PHE A 140 -1.33 -8.75 -7.54
CA PHE A 140 -2.31 -7.69 -7.72
C PHE A 140 -1.93 -6.79 -8.88
N ALA A 141 -0.69 -6.27 -8.89
CA ALA A 141 -0.23 -5.35 -9.91
C ALA A 141 -0.32 -5.93 -11.32
N ILE A 142 0.06 -7.20 -11.50
CA ILE A 142 -0.07 -7.89 -12.79
C ILE A 142 -1.55 -7.98 -13.22
N GLN A 143 -2.45 -8.34 -12.31
CA GLN A 143 -3.88 -8.49 -12.64
C GLN A 143 -4.56 -7.13 -12.87
N PHE A 144 -4.12 -6.10 -12.16
CA PHE A 144 -4.65 -4.75 -12.22
C PHE A 144 -4.21 -4.02 -13.50
N ASN A 145 -2.92 -4.09 -13.86
CA ASN A 145 -2.38 -3.50 -15.10
C ASN A 145 -2.98 -4.13 -16.37
N ARG A 146 -3.26 -5.44 -16.36
CA ARG A 146 -3.90 -6.13 -17.50
C ARG A 146 -5.32 -5.65 -17.81
N ARG A 147 -5.95 -4.92 -16.90
CA ARG A 147 -7.35 -4.45 -17.01
C ARG A 147 -7.47 -2.94 -17.16
N SER A 148 -6.38 -2.21 -16.96
CA SER A 148 -6.31 -0.74 -17.13
C SER A 148 -5.89 -0.31 -18.54
N HIS A 149 -5.44 -1.26 -19.37
CA HIS A 149 -5.20 -1.11 -20.81
C HIS A 149 -6.32 -1.80 -21.59
#